data_AF-A0AA97AZN8-F1
#
_entry.id   AF-A0AA97AZN8-F1
#
_cell.length_a   1.000
_cell.length_b   1.000
_cell.length_c   1.000
_cell.angle_alpha   90.00
_cell.angle_beta   90.00
_cell.angle_gamma   90.00
#
_symmetry.space_group_name_H-M   'P 1'
#
loop_
_entity.id
_entity.type
_entity.pdbx_description
1 polymer ?
#
loop_
_entity_poly.entity_id
_entity_poly.type
_entity_poly.pdbx_seq_one_letter_code
_entity_poly.pdbx_strand_id
1 'polypeptide(L)'
;MQEPTIVTAENLDEISPSDLQKEATQALARGERVELYEGDWNGVRVSTLVVDGYRAGQASNGNASWGDWNEESQTVTLDSGETVDLDGGEVEAA
;
A
#
# COMPACT_ATOMS: atom_id res chain seq x y z
N MET A 1 -10.06 -11.72 3.19
CA MET A 1 -8.92 -11.07 2.55
C MET A 1 -9.45 -10.13 1.48
N GLN A 2 -9.03 -8.87 1.49
CA GLN A 2 -9.38 -7.95 0.40
C GLN A 2 -8.63 -8.36 -0.87
N GLU A 3 -9.26 -8.24 -2.04
CA GLU A 3 -8.63 -8.50 -3.34
C GLU A 3 -7.92 -7.23 -3.83
N PRO A 4 -6.63 -7.29 -4.23
CA PRO A 4 -5.93 -6.12 -4.73
C PRO A 4 -6.33 -5.78 -6.17
N THR A 5 -6.29 -4.50 -6.50
CA THR A 5 -6.19 -4.03 -7.89
C THR A 5 -4.75 -4.20 -8.37
N ILE A 6 -4.56 -4.91 -9.48
CA ILE A 6 -3.25 -5.03 -10.10
C ILE A 6 -2.95 -3.73 -10.84
N VAL A 7 -1.85 -3.08 -10.44
CA VAL A 7 -1.41 -1.85 -11.08
C VAL A 7 -0.70 -2.19 -12.38
N THR A 8 -1.08 -1.52 -13.45
CA THR A 8 -0.48 -1.58 -14.78
C THR A 8 -0.22 -0.16 -15.29
N ALA A 9 0.43 -0.03 -16.43
CA ALA A 9 0.60 1.26 -17.08
C ALA A 9 -0.74 1.94 -17.47
N GLU A 10 -1.85 1.20 -17.51
CA GLU A 10 -3.16 1.70 -17.92
C GLU A 10 -3.96 2.34 -16.77
N ASN A 11 -3.68 1.98 -15.53
CA ASN A 11 -4.37 2.49 -14.33
C ASN A 11 -3.43 3.21 -13.34
N LEU A 12 -2.15 3.37 -13.71
CA LEU A 12 -1.13 4.04 -12.91
C LEU A 12 -1.54 5.49 -12.55
N ASP A 13 -2.22 6.17 -13.49
CA ASP A 13 -2.69 7.54 -13.34
C ASP A 13 -3.74 7.71 -12.24
N GLU A 14 -4.40 6.60 -11.86
CA GLU A 14 -5.50 6.56 -10.88
C GLU A 14 -4.99 6.40 -9.45
N ILE A 15 -3.69 6.11 -9.27
CA ILE A 15 -3.08 5.94 -7.95
C ILE A 15 -2.93 7.28 -7.25
N SER A 16 -3.48 7.36 -6.04
CA SER A 16 -3.33 8.51 -5.16
C SER A 16 -2.92 8.04 -3.75
N PRO A 17 -2.01 8.78 -3.08
CA PRO A 17 -1.36 10.03 -3.50
C PRO A 17 -0.16 9.84 -4.45
N SER A 18 0.39 10.96 -4.94
CA SER A 18 1.47 11.01 -5.93
C SER A 18 2.76 10.29 -5.51
N ASP A 19 3.00 10.13 -4.20
CA ASP A 19 4.13 9.36 -3.68
C ASP A 19 4.01 7.88 -4.05
N LEU A 20 2.83 7.28 -3.82
CA LEU A 20 2.55 5.89 -4.20
C LEU A 20 2.63 5.72 -5.72
N GLN A 21 2.05 6.66 -6.48
CA GLN A 21 2.11 6.62 -7.94
C GLN A 21 3.55 6.64 -8.46
N LYS A 22 4.42 7.47 -7.87
CA LYS A 22 5.83 7.56 -8.27
C LYS A 22 6.56 6.24 -8.02
N GLU A 23 6.31 5.58 -6.90
CA GLU A 23 6.94 4.28 -6.62
C GLU A 23 6.36 3.17 -7.48
N ALA A 24 5.04 3.14 -7.71
CA ALA A 24 4.43 2.23 -8.67
C ALA A 24 5.04 2.39 -10.08
N THR A 25 5.27 3.63 -10.52
CA THR A 25 5.92 3.93 -11.81
C THR A 25 7.31 3.29 -11.88
N GLN A 26 8.12 3.46 -10.83
CA GLN A 26 9.47 2.91 -10.79
C GLN A 26 9.47 1.39 -10.71
N ALA A 27 8.56 0.81 -9.91
CA ALA A 27 8.42 -0.63 -9.76
C ALA A 27 8.01 -1.30 -11.07
N LEU A 28 7.02 -0.76 -11.77
CA LEU A 28 6.64 -1.23 -13.10
C LEU A 28 7.79 -1.12 -14.10
N ALA A 29 8.58 -0.04 -14.06
CA ALA A 29 9.76 0.10 -14.91
C ALA A 29 10.85 -0.94 -14.63
N ARG A 30 10.92 -1.45 -13.39
CA ARG A 30 11.80 -2.56 -12.97
C ARG A 30 11.20 -3.95 -13.29
N GLY A 31 9.95 -4.01 -13.72
CA GLY A 31 9.23 -5.26 -13.98
C GLY A 31 8.70 -5.94 -12.71
N GLU A 32 8.61 -5.19 -11.60
CA GLU A 32 8.07 -5.67 -10.33
C GLU A 32 6.54 -5.72 -10.39
N ARG A 33 5.94 -6.70 -9.70
CA ARG A 33 4.49 -6.75 -9.52
C ARG A 33 4.06 -5.63 -8.57
N VAL A 34 2.98 -4.93 -8.90
CA VAL A 34 2.44 -3.87 -8.06
C VAL A 34 0.96 -4.11 -7.81
N GLU A 35 0.58 -4.08 -6.54
CA GLU A 35 -0.77 -4.37 -6.04
C GLU A 35 -1.25 -3.18 -5.21
N LEU A 36 -2.47 -2.75 -5.44
CA LEU A 36 -3.09 -1.65 -4.71
C LEU A 36 -4.30 -2.19 -3.93
N TYR A 37 -4.31 -1.94 -2.63
CA TYR A 37 -5.45 -2.14 -1.76
C TYR A 37 -6.03 -0.79 -1.35
N GLU A 38 -7.33 -0.75 -1.17
CA GLU A 38 -8.05 0.46 -0.79
C GLU A 38 -8.94 0.18 0.41
N GLY A 39 -8.77 0.96 1.47
CA GLY A 39 -9.54 0.86 2.70
C GLY A 39 -10.13 2.20 3.12
N ASP A 40 -10.86 2.17 4.24
CA ASP A 40 -11.43 3.36 4.87
C ASP A 40 -11.12 3.36 6.37
N TRP A 41 -10.47 4.43 6.82
CA TRP A 41 -10.22 4.69 8.22
C TRP A 41 -11.05 5.87 8.70
N ASN A 42 -12.17 5.61 9.36
CA ASN A 42 -13.05 6.64 9.92
C ASN A 42 -13.49 7.71 8.88
N GLY A 43 -13.80 7.29 7.66
CA GLY A 43 -14.17 8.19 6.56
C GLY A 43 -12.99 8.80 5.81
N VAL A 44 -11.76 8.37 6.09
CA VAL A 44 -10.55 8.72 5.36
C VAL A 44 -10.15 7.56 4.48
N ARG A 45 -10.07 7.78 3.16
CA ARG A 45 -9.55 6.77 2.22
C ARG A 45 -8.08 6.47 2.53
N VAL A 46 -7.78 5.18 2.66
CA VAL A 46 -6.44 4.64 2.84
C VAL A 46 -6.07 3.84 1.60
N SER A 47 -4.88 4.09 1.06
CA SER A 47 -4.33 3.34 -0.07
C SER A 47 -3.10 2.58 0.41
N THR A 48 -3.04 1.27 0.19
CA THR A 48 -1.86 0.46 0.49
C THR A 48 -1.31 -0.12 -0.81
N LEU A 49 -0.13 0.33 -1.22
CA LEU A 49 0.57 -0.14 -2.40
C LEU A 49 1.60 -1.20 -2.00
N VAL A 50 1.47 -2.43 -2.49
CA VAL A 50 2.42 -3.52 -2.29
C VAL A 50 3.26 -3.70 -3.55
N VAL A 51 4.57 -3.79 -3.39
CA VAL A 51 5.55 -4.00 -4.44
C VAL A 51 6.22 -5.36 -4.25
N ASP A 52 6.06 -6.20 -5.26
CA ASP A 52 6.62 -7.55 -5.42
C ASP A 52 6.41 -8.47 -4.20
N GLY A 53 5.34 -8.21 -3.45
CA GLY A 53 4.89 -9.02 -2.31
C GLY A 53 5.71 -8.86 -1.03
N TYR A 54 6.63 -7.90 -0.94
CA TYR A 54 7.47 -7.71 0.25
C TYR A 54 7.46 -6.30 0.83
N ARG A 55 7.35 -5.26 -0.01
CA ARG A 55 7.40 -3.87 0.44
C ARG A 55 6.03 -3.25 0.26
N ALA A 56 5.57 -2.50 1.25
CA ALA A 56 4.32 -1.77 1.14
C ALA A 56 4.45 -0.30 1.53
N GLY A 57 3.70 0.55 0.85
CA GLY A 57 3.49 1.95 1.17
C GLY A 57 2.03 2.19 1.49
N GLN A 58 1.73 2.62 2.71
CA GLN A 58 0.38 3.00 3.12
C GLN A 58 0.27 4.52 3.12
N ALA A 59 -0.79 5.04 2.52
CA ALA A 59 -1.04 6.46 2.46
C ALA A 59 -2.44 6.84 2.90
N SER A 60 -2.52 7.88 3.71
CA SER A 60 -3.74 8.59 4.07
C SER A 60 -3.49 10.10 3.95
N ASN A 61 -4.46 10.83 3.38
CA ASN A 61 -4.42 12.30 3.28
C ASN A 61 -3.17 12.94 2.63
N GLY A 62 -2.50 12.25 1.70
CA GLY A 62 -1.49 12.86 0.83
C GLY A 62 -0.03 12.49 1.11
N ASN A 63 0.26 11.78 2.20
CA ASN A 63 1.61 11.25 2.48
C ASN A 63 1.57 9.73 2.61
N ALA A 64 2.63 9.06 2.17
CA ALA A 64 2.82 7.63 2.32
C ALA A 64 3.87 7.33 3.40
N SER A 65 3.59 6.34 4.23
CA SER A 65 4.54 5.68 5.12
C SER A 65 4.86 4.30 4.57
N TRP A 66 6.13 3.91 4.59
CA TRP A 66 6.61 2.69 3.97
C TRP A 66 7.00 1.65 5.03
N GLY A 67 7.02 0.39 4.62
CA GLY A 67 7.33 -0.74 5.49
C GLY A 67 7.31 -2.10 4.79
N ASP A 68 7.32 -3.15 5.62
CA ASP A 68 7.29 -4.55 5.19
C ASP A 68 5.85 -5.08 5.13
N TRP A 69 5.51 -5.78 4.05
CA TRP A 69 4.21 -6.40 3.82
C TRP A 69 4.15 -7.81 4.42
N ASN A 70 3.06 -8.11 5.10
CA ASN A 70 2.71 -9.46 5.54
C ASN A 70 1.42 -9.93 4.84
N GLU A 71 1.57 -10.79 3.85
CA GLU A 71 0.44 -11.29 3.04
C GLU A 71 -0.58 -12.10 3.86
N GLU A 72 -0.12 -12.93 4.81
CA GLU A 72 -0.99 -13.82 5.58
C GLU A 72 -1.97 -13.04 6.47
N SER A 73 -1.48 -11.98 7.10
CA SER A 73 -2.28 -11.11 7.98
C SER A 73 -2.87 -9.89 7.28
N GLN A 74 -2.45 -9.60 6.05
CA GLN A 74 -2.74 -8.37 5.32
C GLN A 74 -2.38 -7.10 6.11
N THR A 75 -1.16 -7.06 6.64
CA THR A 75 -0.66 -5.94 7.45
C THR A 75 0.65 -5.38 6.90
N VAL A 76 0.92 -4.12 7.21
CA VAL A 76 2.17 -3.43 6.92
C VAL A 76 2.86 -3.09 8.23
N THR A 77 4.10 -3.54 8.41
CA THR A 77 4.97 -3.07 9.50
C THR A 77 5.75 -1.87 8.99
N LEU A 78 5.33 -0.67 9.39
CA LEU A 78 5.93 0.59 8.96
C LEU A 78 7.36 0.73 9.52
N ASP A 79 8.21 1.48 8.81
CA ASP A 79 9.57 1.81 9.25
C ASP A 79 9.61 2.54 10.60
N SER A 80 8.48 3.15 11.03
CA SER A 80 8.30 3.75 12.35
C SER A 80 8.17 2.71 13.49
N GLY A 81 7.93 1.44 13.14
CA GLY A 81 7.69 0.32 14.06
C GLY A 81 6.21 0.01 14.31
N GLU A 82 5.29 0.81 13.79
CA GLU A 82 3.85 0.59 13.88
C GLU A 82 3.41 -0.50 12.89
N THR A 83 2.45 -1.35 13.29
CA THR A 83 1.84 -2.32 12.37
C THR A 83 0.40 -1.90 12.09
N VAL A 84 0.05 -1.80 10.81
CA VAL A 84 -1.26 -1.34 10.36
C VAL A 84 -1.90 -2.34 9.42
N ASP A 85 -3.21 -2.48 9.45
CA ASP A 85 -3.98 -3.24 8.46
C ASP A 85 -4.20 -2.43 7.16
N LEU A 86 -4.82 -3.05 6.16
CA LEU A 86 -5.15 -2.42 4.87
C LEU A 86 -6.08 -1.22 4.98
N ASP A 87 -6.88 -1.15 6.04
CA ASP A 87 -7.80 -0.06 6.33
C ASP A 87 -7.11 1.07 7.10
N GLY A 88 -5.82 0.93 7.45
CA GLY A 88 -5.04 1.92 8.20
C GLY A 88 -5.25 1.88 9.70
N GLY A 89 -5.93 0.85 10.22
CA GLY A 89 -6.05 0.61 11.65
C GLY A 89 -4.74 0.04 12.20
N GLU A 90 -4.25 0.60 13.31
CA GLU A 90 -3.15 -0.02 14.07
C GLU A 90 -3.60 -1.37 14.61
N VAL A 91 -2.77 -2.39 14.41
CA VAL A 91 -2.98 -3.74 14.95
C VAL A 91 -1.90 -4.03 15.97
N GLU A 92 -2.30 -4.57 17.13
CA GLU A 92 -1.31 -5.05 18.09
C GLU A 92 -0.55 -6.23 17.46
N ALA A 93 0.79 -6.12 17.40
CA ALA A 93 1.62 -7.23 17.00
C ALA A 93 1.40 -8.38 17.99
N ALA A 94 0.76 -9.45 17.51
CA ALA A 94 0.45 -10.64 18.31
C ALA A 94 1.70 -11.45 18.68
#